data_AF-A0A968M789-F1
#
_entry.id   AF-A0A968M789-F1
#
_cell.length_a   1.000
_cell.length_b   1.000
_cell.length_c   1.000
_cell.angle_alpha   90.00
_cell.angle_beta   90.00
_cell.angle_gamma   90.00
#
_symmetry.space_group_name_H-M   'P 1'
#
loop_
_entity.id
_entity.type
_entity.pdbx_description
1 polymer ?
#
loop_
_entity_poly.entity_id
_entity_poly.type
_entity_poly.pdbx_seq_one_letter_code
_entity_poly.pdbx_strand_id
1 'polypeptide(L)'
;MVRRGTEAAGGFLSGFRDFIMRGNVIDLAVAVIIGAAFSKIIDSLVADIITPVILNPAMKAAGVDKLSELSAGGVQYGLFLAAVLNFLVIAFCIYVLVQAFEKAKRRLIRQEALAEEEATDVNLVAQERLTAAIERLTNVMEAR
;
A
#
# COMPACT_ATOMS: atom_id res chain seq x y z
N MET A 1 6.31 -48.12 38.43
CA MET A 1 5.31 -47.05 38.28
C MET A 1 5.80 -46.15 37.15
N VAL A 2 5.18 -46.28 35.99
CA VAL A 2 5.56 -45.62 34.72
C VAL A 2 4.95 -44.23 34.68
N ARG A 3 5.76 -43.20 34.35
CA ARG A 3 5.39 -42.02 33.52
C ARG A 3 6.43 -40.90 33.67
N ARG A 4 7.37 -40.81 32.72
CA ARG A 4 8.06 -39.57 32.35
C ARG A 4 8.58 -39.72 30.93
N GLY A 5 7.80 -39.24 29.98
CA GLY A 5 8.15 -39.35 28.57
C GLY A 5 7.15 -38.62 27.69
N THR A 6 7.02 -37.30 27.84
CA THR A 6 6.42 -36.37 26.85
C THR A 6 6.62 -34.90 27.29
N GLU A 7 7.85 -34.40 27.44
CA GLU A 7 8.09 -32.95 27.65
C GLU A 7 9.00 -32.30 26.58
N ALA A 8 9.65 -33.08 25.72
CA ALA A 8 10.62 -32.54 24.75
C ALA A 8 10.02 -32.07 23.41
N ALA A 9 8.82 -32.53 23.03
CA ALA A 9 8.18 -32.15 21.75
C ALA A 9 7.47 -30.77 21.80
N GLY A 10 7.22 -30.24 23.00
CA GLY A 10 6.60 -28.93 23.18
C GLY A 10 7.58 -27.76 23.08
N GLY A 11 8.86 -27.94 23.40
CA GLY A 11 9.82 -26.85 23.62
C GLY A 11 10.20 -26.05 22.35
N PHE A 12 10.52 -26.75 21.25
CA PHE A 12 10.90 -26.07 20.00
C PHE A 12 9.69 -25.56 19.23
N LEU A 13 8.61 -26.35 19.15
CA LEU A 13 7.37 -25.97 18.45
C LEU A 13 6.64 -24.82 19.14
N SER A 14 6.61 -24.78 20.49
CA SER A 14 6.09 -23.62 21.22
C SER A 14 6.97 -22.40 21.04
N GLY A 15 8.30 -22.53 21.18
CA GLY A 15 9.23 -21.41 20.97
C GLY A 15 9.20 -20.85 19.55
N PHE A 16 9.00 -21.70 18.55
CA PHE A 16 8.80 -21.29 17.16
C PHE A 16 7.45 -20.59 16.95
N ARG A 17 6.37 -21.12 17.52
CA ARG A 17 5.05 -20.46 17.51
C ARG A 17 5.13 -19.09 18.16
N ASP A 18 5.76 -18.99 19.32
CA ASP A 18 5.94 -17.73 20.05
C ASP A 18 6.81 -16.75 19.27
N PHE A 19 7.80 -17.23 18.51
CA PHE A 19 8.59 -16.38 17.61
C PHE A 19 7.75 -15.80 16.47
N ILE A 20 6.98 -16.64 15.78
CA ILE A 20 6.15 -16.20 14.66
C ILE A 20 5.02 -15.31 15.16
N MET A 21 4.41 -15.62 16.31
CA MET A 21 3.36 -14.78 16.92
C MET A 21 3.84 -13.38 17.34
N ARG A 22 5.13 -13.08 17.27
CA ARG A 22 5.61 -11.69 17.40
C ARG A 22 5.10 -10.88 16.21
N GLY A 23 4.26 -9.87 16.47
CA GLY A 23 3.62 -9.03 15.44
C GLY A 23 4.61 -8.47 14.39
N ASN A 24 5.79 -8.01 14.82
CA ASN A 24 6.83 -7.50 13.91
C ASN A 24 7.33 -8.55 12.88
N VAL A 25 7.28 -9.85 13.20
CA VAL A 25 7.72 -10.93 12.30
C VAL A 25 6.63 -11.28 11.30
N ILE A 26 5.36 -11.32 11.74
CA ILE A 26 4.22 -11.57 10.85
C ILE A 26 4.08 -10.42 9.85
N ASP A 27 4.13 -9.17 10.29
CA ASP A 27 3.97 -8.02 9.41
C ASP A 27 5.10 -7.94 8.36
N LEU A 28 6.33 -8.24 8.77
CA LEU A 28 7.47 -8.33 7.86
C LEU A 28 7.29 -9.48 6.85
N ALA A 29 6.89 -10.66 7.32
CA ALA A 29 6.68 -11.82 6.45
C ALA A 29 5.58 -11.57 5.42
N VAL A 30 4.47 -10.97 5.83
CA VAL A 30 3.36 -10.59 4.95
C VAL A 30 3.83 -9.56 3.91
N ALA A 31 4.56 -8.52 4.33
CA ALA A 31 5.09 -7.51 3.42
C ALA A 31 6.00 -8.11 2.33
N VAL A 32 6.91 -9.02 2.71
CA VAL A 32 7.83 -9.68 1.76
C VAL A 32 7.08 -10.58 0.77
N ILE A 33 6.11 -11.37 1.24
CA ILE A 33 5.34 -12.29 0.39
C ILE A 33 4.48 -11.51 -0.62
N ILE A 34 3.78 -10.47 -0.15
CA ILE A 34 2.96 -9.62 -1.01
C ILE A 34 3.85 -8.87 -2.01
N GLY A 35 4.99 -8.32 -1.57
CA GLY A 35 5.94 -7.66 -2.45
C GLY A 35 6.46 -8.56 -3.57
N ALA A 36 6.85 -9.80 -3.23
CA ALA A 36 7.32 -10.78 -4.21
C ALA A 36 6.22 -11.20 -5.20
N ALA A 37 4.99 -11.41 -4.72
CA ALA A 37 3.86 -11.75 -5.58
C ALA A 37 3.48 -10.58 -6.52
N PHE A 38 3.46 -9.36 -6.00
CA PHE A 38 3.14 -8.17 -6.77
C PHE A 38 4.19 -7.85 -7.83
N SER A 39 5.49 -8.02 -7.52
CA SER A 39 6.56 -7.86 -8.51
C SER A 39 6.33 -8.74 -9.73
N LYS A 40 5.93 -10.00 -9.53
CA LYS A 40 5.63 -10.92 -10.64
C LYS A 40 4.47 -10.46 -11.52
N ILE A 41 3.45 -9.80 -10.94
CA ILE A 41 2.33 -9.25 -11.70
C ILE A 41 2.82 -8.12 -12.61
N ILE A 42 3.69 -7.24 -12.09
CA ILE A 42 4.28 -6.17 -12.90
C ILE A 42 5.20 -6.75 -13.97
N ASP A 43 6.05 -7.70 -13.61
CA ASP A 43 6.97 -8.36 -14.56
C ASP A 43 6.19 -9.03 -15.70
N SER A 44 5.09 -9.74 -15.42
CA SER A 44 4.22 -10.33 -16.44
C SER A 44 3.54 -9.26 -17.30
N LEU A 45 3.04 -8.16 -16.70
CA LEU A 45 2.47 -7.05 -17.47
C LEU A 45 3.49 -6.46 -18.46
N VAL A 46 4.75 -6.31 -18.04
CA VAL A 46 5.78 -5.77 -18.92
C VAL A 46 6.22 -6.78 -19.96
N ALA A 47 6.54 -8.01 -19.55
CA ALA A 47 7.06 -9.04 -20.43
C ALA A 47 6.01 -9.48 -21.46
N ASP A 48 4.76 -9.66 -21.03
CA ASP A 48 3.72 -10.29 -21.83
C ASP A 48 2.86 -9.27 -22.59
N ILE A 49 2.79 -8.01 -22.14
CA ILE A 49 1.98 -6.98 -22.80
C ILE A 49 2.86 -5.86 -23.37
N ILE A 50 3.66 -5.19 -22.54
CA ILE A 50 4.37 -3.98 -22.99
C ILE A 50 5.50 -4.31 -23.98
N THR A 51 6.31 -5.32 -23.69
CA THR A 51 7.44 -5.73 -24.53
C THR A 51 6.99 -6.11 -25.94
N PRO A 52 6.00 -7.01 -26.15
CA PRO A 52 5.53 -7.31 -27.50
C PRO A 52 4.85 -6.12 -28.18
N VAL A 53 4.13 -5.26 -27.46
CA VAL A 53 3.49 -4.07 -28.06
C VAL A 53 4.51 -3.04 -28.55
N ILE A 54 5.65 -2.89 -27.86
CA ILE A 54 6.70 -1.92 -28.22
C ILE A 54 7.73 -2.53 -29.19
N LEU A 55 8.12 -3.80 -29.02
CA LEU A 55 9.13 -4.44 -29.87
C LEU A 55 8.56 -5.09 -31.14
N ASN A 56 7.32 -5.61 -31.17
CA ASN A 56 6.76 -6.15 -32.42
C ASN A 56 6.66 -5.12 -33.56
N PRO A 57 6.28 -3.85 -33.36
CA PRO A 57 6.32 -2.86 -34.44
C PRO A 57 7.75 -2.51 -34.87
N ALA A 58 8.73 -2.52 -33.95
CA ALA A 58 10.14 -2.35 -34.30
C ALA A 58 10.71 -3.54 -35.08
N MET A 59 10.28 -4.76 -34.75
CA MET A 59 10.67 -5.99 -35.44
C MET A 59 10.01 -6.15 -36.81
N LYS A 60 8.72 -5.76 -36.95
CA LYS A 60 8.03 -5.69 -38.25
C LYS A 60 8.64 -4.66 -39.20
N ALA A 61 9.12 -3.53 -38.67
CA ALA A 61 9.84 -2.54 -39.48
C ALA A 61 11.24 -3.02 -39.93
N ALA A 62 11.81 -4.02 -39.26
CA ALA A 62 13.13 -4.59 -39.54
C ALA A 62 13.11 -5.94 -40.30
N GLY A 63 11.93 -6.55 -40.51
CA GLY A 63 11.80 -7.80 -41.28
C GLY A 63 12.27 -9.07 -40.57
N VAL A 64 12.30 -9.08 -39.23
CA VAL A 64 12.78 -10.22 -38.42
C VAL A 64 11.70 -10.66 -37.44
N ASP A 65 11.31 -11.94 -37.49
CA ASP A 65 10.17 -12.48 -36.74
C ASP A 65 10.49 -12.86 -35.27
N LYS A 66 11.75 -12.78 -34.84
CA LYS A 66 12.18 -13.18 -33.48
C LYS A 66 13.22 -12.23 -32.86
N LEU A 67 12.97 -11.81 -31.62
CA LEU A 67 13.87 -10.99 -30.78
C LEU A 67 15.28 -11.59 -30.67
N SER A 68 15.39 -12.92 -30.73
CA SER A 68 16.62 -13.69 -30.63
C SER A 68 17.49 -13.65 -31.89
N GLU A 69 16.96 -13.18 -33.02
CA GLU A 69 17.69 -13.05 -34.30
C GLU A 69 18.17 -11.61 -34.54
N LEU A 70 17.70 -10.64 -33.75
CA LEU A 70 18.21 -9.26 -33.76
C LEU A 70 19.53 -9.17 -32.97
N SER A 71 20.54 -9.87 -33.48
CA SER A 71 21.91 -9.87 -33.01
C SER A 71 22.76 -9.08 -34.01
N ALA A 72 23.10 -7.84 -33.67
CA ALA A 72 24.23 -7.16 -34.29
C ALA A 72 25.50 -7.61 -33.53
N GLY A 73 26.13 -8.70 -34.00
CA GLY A 73 27.42 -9.16 -33.46
C GLY A 73 27.38 -9.95 -32.13
N GLY A 74 26.29 -10.67 -31.84
CA GLY A 74 26.20 -11.56 -30.66
C GLY A 74 25.69 -10.91 -29.38
N VAL A 75 25.41 -9.59 -29.39
CA VAL A 75 24.88 -8.85 -28.25
C VAL A 75 23.37 -8.69 -28.37
N GLN A 76 22.62 -9.23 -27.41
CA GLN A 76 21.17 -9.14 -27.34
C GLN A 76 20.72 -7.76 -26.83
N TYR A 77 20.85 -6.72 -27.65
CA TYR A 77 20.38 -5.37 -27.31
C TYR A 77 18.88 -5.32 -26.98
N GLY A 78 18.09 -6.20 -27.58
CA GLY A 78 16.66 -6.33 -27.29
C GLY A 78 16.36 -6.74 -25.83
N LEU A 79 17.17 -7.63 -25.25
CA LEU A 79 16.97 -8.09 -23.87
C LEU A 79 17.35 -7.00 -22.85
N PHE A 80 18.43 -6.28 -23.12
CA PHE A 80 18.84 -5.15 -22.29
C PHE A 80 17.82 -4.00 -22.34
N LEU A 81 17.35 -3.64 -23.54
CA LEU A 81 16.34 -2.58 -23.71
C LEU A 81 15.01 -2.97 -23.04
N ALA A 82 14.60 -4.24 -23.16
CA ALA A 82 13.42 -4.76 -22.46
C ALA A 82 13.58 -4.67 -20.94
N ALA A 83 14.76 -5.00 -20.39
CA ALA A 83 15.03 -4.87 -18.96
C ALA A 83 14.98 -3.42 -18.47
N VAL A 84 15.52 -2.47 -19.24
CA VAL A 84 15.45 -1.03 -18.94
C VAL A 84 14.00 -0.53 -18.96
N LEU A 85 13.21 -0.95 -19.95
CA LEU A 85 11.79 -0.61 -20.02
C LEU A 85 11.01 -1.21 -18.85
N ASN A 86 11.31 -2.46 -18.45
CA ASN A 86 10.71 -3.09 -17.27
C ASN A 86 10.97 -2.29 -16.01
N PHE A 87 12.22 -1.89 -15.78
CA PHE A 87 12.57 -1.03 -14.65
C PHE A 87 11.78 0.29 -14.66
N LEU A 88 11.66 0.95 -15.82
CA LEU A 88 10.90 2.20 -15.95
C LEU A 88 9.41 2.02 -15.61
N VAL A 89 8.80 0.93 -16.09
CA VAL A 89 7.38 0.64 -15.85
C VAL A 89 7.14 0.29 -14.39
N ILE A 90 7.99 -0.55 -13.78
CA ILE A 90 7.92 -0.86 -12.34
C ILE A 90 8.02 0.42 -11.52
N ALA A 91 8.98 1.29 -11.82
CA ALA A 91 9.15 2.56 -11.12
C ALA A 91 7.89 3.46 -11.26
N PHE A 92 7.29 3.51 -12.45
CA PHE A 92 6.06 4.26 -12.70
C PHE A 92 4.86 3.67 -11.94
N CYS A 93 4.68 2.35 -11.94
CA CYS A 93 3.62 1.68 -11.19
C CYS A 93 3.73 1.92 -9.68
N ILE A 94 4.95 1.82 -9.12
CA ILE A 94 5.20 2.13 -7.70
C ILE A 94 4.88 3.60 -7.42
N TYR A 95 5.29 4.52 -8.30
CA TYR A 95 4.99 5.94 -8.15
C TYR A 95 3.48 6.20 -8.08
N VAL A 96 2.69 5.61 -8.98
CA VAL A 96 1.22 5.76 -8.98
C VAL A 96 0.61 5.18 -7.71
N LEU A 97 1.06 4.01 -7.25
CA LEU A 97 0.61 3.39 -6.00
C LEU A 97 0.88 4.28 -4.79
N VAL A 98 2.11 4.77 -4.64
CA VAL A 98 2.48 5.67 -3.54
C VAL A 98 1.64 6.94 -3.58
N GLN A 99 1.43 7.51 -4.77
CA GLN A 99 0.60 8.71 -4.91
C GLN A 99 -0.88 8.44 -4.56
N ALA A 100 -1.39 7.25 -4.87
CA ALA A 100 -2.75 6.83 -4.52
C ALA A 100 -2.91 6.63 -3.01
N PHE A 101 -1.96 5.96 -2.36
CA PHE A 101 -1.94 5.81 -0.89
C PHE A 101 -1.86 7.15 -0.18
N GLU A 102 -0.99 8.04 -0.66
CA GLU A 102 -0.82 9.37 -0.08
C GLU A 102 -2.08 10.24 -0.30
N LYS A 103 -2.77 10.10 -1.44
CA LYS A 103 -4.08 10.73 -1.67
C LYS A 103 -5.17 10.17 -0.77
N ALA A 104 -5.22 8.85 -0.57
CA ALA A 104 -6.19 8.19 0.30
C ALA A 104 -6.00 8.62 1.76
N LYS A 105 -4.76 8.60 2.26
CA LYS A 105 -4.41 9.06 3.62
C LYS A 105 -4.79 10.52 3.85
N ARG A 106 -4.48 11.40 2.89
CA ARG A 106 -4.88 12.82 2.95
C ARG A 106 -6.39 13.04 3.01
N ARG A 107 -7.19 12.16 2.39
CA ARG A 107 -8.66 12.23 2.47
C ARG A 107 -9.18 11.84 3.85
N LEU A 108 -8.61 10.83 4.48
CA LEU A 108 -8.99 10.39 5.83
C LEU A 108 -8.67 11.46 6.87
N ILE A 109 -7.44 11.98 6.87
CA ILE A 109 -7.02 13.06 7.79
C ILE A 109 -7.86 14.33 7.61
N ARG A 110 -8.24 14.65 6.37
CA ARG A 110 -9.14 15.79 6.10
C ARG A 110 -10.56 15.54 6.62
N GLN A 111 -11.08 14.32 6.52
CA GLN A 111 -12.39 13.99 7.09
C GLN A 111 -12.37 14.08 8.61
N GLU A 112 -11.30 13.63 9.26
CA GLU A 112 -11.11 13.77 10.70
C GLU A 112 -11.03 15.25 11.11
N ALA A 113 -10.26 16.06 10.40
CA ALA A 113 -10.16 17.50 10.67
C ALA A 113 -11.49 18.25 10.50
N LEU A 114 -12.28 17.91 9.47
CA LEU A 114 -13.61 18.50 9.26
C LEU A 114 -14.61 18.07 10.33
N ALA A 115 -14.54 16.82 10.79
CA ALA A 115 -15.38 16.31 11.87
C ALA A 115 -15.02 16.95 13.23
N GLU A 116 -13.74 17.23 13.46
CA GLU A 116 -13.27 17.96 14.64
C GLU A 116 -13.70 19.43 14.59
N GLU A 117 -13.61 20.09 13.44
CA GLU A 117 -14.09 21.46 13.22
C GLU A 117 -15.61 21.57 13.45
N GLU A 118 -16.42 20.67 12.87
CA GLU A 118 -17.87 20.61 13.13
C GLU A 118 -18.20 20.35 14.61
N ALA A 119 -17.48 19.45 15.28
CA ALA A 119 -17.70 19.17 16.70
C ALA A 119 -17.38 20.39 17.58
N THR A 120 -16.35 21.17 17.20
CA THR A 120 -15.95 22.38 17.92
C THR A 120 -17.00 23.48 17.75
N ASP A 121 -17.50 23.70 16.53
CA ASP A 121 -18.57 24.67 16.24
C ASP A 121 -19.88 24.33 16.96
N VAL A 122 -20.28 23.05 16.98
CA VAL A 122 -21.48 22.61 17.72
C VAL A 122 -21.35 22.89 19.22
N ASN A 123 -20.16 22.69 19.80
CA ASN A 123 -19.92 22.94 21.22
C ASN A 123 -19.94 24.44 21.54
N LEU A 124 -19.34 25.28 20.69
CA LEU A 124 -19.39 26.74 20.83
C LEU A 124 -20.83 27.27 20.78
N VAL A 125 -21.63 26.81 19.81
CA VAL A 125 -23.05 27.20 19.70
C VAL A 125 -23.87 26.73 20.92
N ALA A 126 -23.56 25.56 21.49
CA ALA A 126 -24.20 25.08 22.70
C ALA A 126 -23.88 25.97 23.91
N GLN A 127 -22.62 26.41 24.05
CA GLN A 127 -22.19 27.34 25.10
C GLN A 127 -22.82 28.73 24.96
N GLU A 128 -22.92 29.27 23.75
CA GLU A 128 -23.60 30.55 23.48
C GLU A 128 -25.08 30.49 23.88
N ARG A 129 -25.77 29.39 23.53
CA ARG A 129 -27.18 29.19 23.90
C ARG A 129 -27.38 29.08 25.42
N LEU A 130 -26.46 28.42 26.11
CA LEU A 130 -26.52 28.31 27.58
C LEU A 130 -26.32 29.68 28.25
N THR A 131 -25.33 30.44 27.80
CA THR A 131 -25.07 31.79 28.31
C THR A 131 -26.26 32.72 28.07
N ALA A 132 -26.82 32.71 26.85
CA ALA A 132 -28.01 33.50 26.52
C ALA A 132 -29.26 33.09 27.33
N ALA A 133 -29.41 31.80 27.65
CA ALA A 133 -30.50 31.34 28.49
C ALA A 133 -30.35 31.84 29.95
N ILE A 134 -29.12 31.87 30.47
CA ILE A 134 -28.82 32.39 31.81
C ILE A 134 -29.10 33.90 31.88
N GLU A 135 -28.67 34.68 30.89
CA GLU A 135 -28.98 36.12 30.82
C GLU A 135 -30.49 36.37 30.77
N ARG A 136 -31.23 35.59 29.97
CA ARG A 136 -32.69 35.68 29.91
C ARG A 136 -33.35 35.37 31.25
N LEU A 137 -32.89 34.33 31.95
CA LEU A 137 -33.40 34.00 33.29
C LEU A 137 -33.09 35.11 34.29
N THR A 138 -31.90 35.70 34.23
CA THR A 138 -31.50 36.81 35.09
C THR A 138 -32.40 38.03 34.88
N ASN A 139 -32.63 38.42 33.62
CA ASN A 139 -33.54 39.53 33.29
C ASN A 139 -34.99 39.28 33.76
N VAL A 140 -35.45 38.03 33.72
CA VAL A 140 -36.80 37.66 34.21
C VAL A 140 -36.88 37.73 35.74
N MET A 141 -35.79 37.42 36.45
CA MET A 141 -35.75 37.55 37.91
C MET A 141 -35.67 39.01 38.36
N GLU A 142 -34.89 39.86 37.68
CA GLU A 142 -34.80 41.30 38.00
C GLU A 142 -36.10 42.06 37.68
N ALA A 143 -36.88 41.59 36.71
CA ALA A 143 -38.17 42.19 36.35
C ALA A 143 -39.33 41.83 37.30
N ARG A 144 -39.08 41.05 38.36
CA ARG A 144 -40.05 40.68 39.40
C ARG A 144 -39.70 41.32 40.74
#